data_AF-A0A7C3HCQ2-F1
#
_entry.id   AF-A0A7C3HCQ2-F1
#
_cell.length_a   1.000
_cell.length_b   1.000
_cell.length_c   1.000
_cell.angle_alpha   90.00
_cell.angle_beta   90.00
_cell.angle_gamma   90.00
#
_symmetry.space_group_name_H-M   'P 1'
#
loop_
_entity.id
_entity.type
_entity.pdbx_description
1 polymer ?
#
loop_
_entity_poly.entity_id
_entity_poly.type
_entity_poly.pdbx_seq_one_letter_code
_entity_poly.pdbx_strand_id
1 'polypeptide(L)'
;MSWWGKLAGGAFGFMLGGPLGALLGAALGHNFDKGLDSLGSDDLLGPGEQERVQTAFFTATFSVLGYLAKADGRVSRAEISFAEQVMRQLSMDAAQRKAAIALFNEG
;
A
#
# COMPACT_ATOMS: atom_id res chain seq x y z
N MET A 1 -16.71 -1.85 -10.68
CA MET A 1 -17.95 -2.46 -11.21
C MET A 1 -17.69 -3.91 -11.59
N SER A 2 -17.49 -4.75 -10.58
CA SER A 2 -17.19 -6.18 -10.71
C SER A 2 -18.50 -6.98 -10.63
N TRP A 3 -19.34 -6.92 -11.67
CA TRP A 3 -20.62 -7.67 -11.67
C TRP A 3 -20.43 -9.20 -11.79
N TRP A 4 -19.20 -9.65 -12.06
CA TRP A 4 -18.86 -11.05 -12.30
C TRP A 4 -19.05 -11.93 -11.07
N GLY A 5 -18.80 -11.43 -9.85
CA GLY A 5 -18.96 -12.22 -8.61
C GLY A 5 -20.41 -12.63 -8.34
N LYS A 6 -21.37 -11.75 -8.64
CA LYS A 6 -22.81 -12.02 -8.52
C LYS A 6 -23.30 -13.01 -9.56
N LEU A 7 -22.84 -12.85 -10.81
CA LEU A 7 -23.25 -13.69 -11.91
C LEU A 7 -22.69 -15.11 -11.76
N ALA A 8 -21.41 -15.25 -11.39
CA ALA A 8 -20.78 -16.54 -11.13
C ALA A 8 -21.37 -17.22 -9.88
N GLY A 9 -21.53 -16.49 -8.77
CA GLY A 9 -22.13 -17.02 -7.54
C GLY A 9 -23.59 -17.44 -7.72
N GLY A 10 -24.39 -16.66 -8.44
CA GLY A 10 -25.78 -16.98 -8.77
C GLY A 10 -25.91 -18.18 -9.69
N ALA A 11 -25.09 -18.29 -10.73
CA ALA A 11 -25.09 -19.43 -11.64
C ALA A 11 -24.64 -20.73 -10.95
N PHE A 12 -23.58 -20.67 -10.12
CA PHE A 12 -23.12 -21.81 -9.33
C PHE A 12 -24.16 -22.25 -8.30
N GLY A 13 -24.77 -21.30 -7.60
CA GLY A 13 -25.86 -21.57 -6.67
C GLY A 13 -27.08 -22.18 -7.35
N PHE A 14 -27.42 -21.72 -8.56
CA PHE A 14 -28.52 -22.29 -9.35
C PHE A 14 -28.27 -23.75 -9.70
N MET A 15 -27.04 -24.10 -10.09
CA MET A 15 -26.68 -25.47 -10.47
C MET A 15 -26.77 -26.45 -9.30
N LEU A 16 -26.52 -26.00 -8.07
CA LEU A 16 -26.54 -26.84 -6.86
C LEU A 16 -27.94 -26.96 -6.21
N GLY A 17 -28.78 -25.94 -6.33
CA GLY A 17 -30.04 -25.86 -5.56
C GLY A 17 -31.22 -25.20 -6.28
N GLY A 18 -31.14 -25.05 -7.61
CA GLY A 18 -32.18 -24.41 -8.40
C GLY A 18 -32.37 -22.93 -8.04
N PRO A 19 -33.58 -22.36 -8.24
CA PRO A 19 -33.84 -20.95 -8.01
C PRO A 19 -33.48 -20.44 -6.60
N LEU A 20 -33.68 -21.26 -5.56
CA LEU A 20 -33.33 -20.91 -4.18
C LEU A 20 -31.81 -20.89 -3.98
N GLY A 21 -31.10 -21.86 -4.57
CA GLY A 21 -29.64 -21.87 -4.58
C GLY A 21 -29.05 -20.66 -5.31
N ALA A 22 -29.69 -20.20 -6.38
CA ALA A 22 -29.25 -19.00 -7.10
C ALA A 22 -29.33 -17.72 -6.26
N LEU A 23 -30.41 -17.56 -5.49
CA LEU A 23 -30.58 -16.42 -4.59
C LEU A 23 -29.54 -16.43 -3.46
N LEU A 24 -29.29 -17.60 -2.87
CA LEU A 24 -28.25 -17.76 -1.85
C LEU A 24 -26.85 -17.53 -2.42
N GLY A 25 -26.55 -18.10 -3.60
CA GLY A 25 -25.27 -17.93 -4.28
C GLY A 25 -25.01 -16.48 -4.70
N ALA A 26 -26.02 -15.76 -5.17
CA ALA A 26 -25.92 -14.33 -5.48
C ALA A 26 -25.73 -13.47 -4.22
N ALA A 27 -26.40 -13.81 -3.11
CA ALA A 27 -26.24 -13.12 -1.83
C ALA A 27 -24.84 -13.34 -1.23
N LEU A 28 -24.30 -14.56 -1.31
CA LEU A 28 -22.94 -14.86 -0.89
C LEU A 28 -21.89 -14.21 -1.80
N GLY A 29 -22.13 -14.23 -3.12
CA GLY A 29 -21.29 -13.54 -4.10
C GLY A 29 -21.24 -12.01 -3.90
N HIS A 30 -22.31 -11.40 -3.37
CA HIS A 30 -22.35 -9.97 -3.02
C HIS A 30 -21.40 -9.61 -1.85
N ASN A 31 -21.20 -10.50 -0.89
CA ASN A 31 -20.22 -10.30 0.18
C ASN A 31 -18.79 -10.58 -0.29
N PHE A 32 -18.63 -11.52 -1.22
CA PHE A 32 -17.32 -11.83 -1.81
C PHE A 32 -16.81 -10.69 -2.69
N ASP A 33 -17.69 -10.04 -3.45
CA ASP A 33 -17.37 -8.84 -4.25
C ASP A 33 -16.93 -7.68 -3.34
N LYS A 34 -17.57 -7.48 -2.18
CA LYS A 34 -17.12 -6.51 -1.16
C LYS A 34 -15.76 -6.86 -0.52
N GLY A 35 -15.47 -8.14 -0.31
CA GLY A 35 -14.19 -8.58 0.23
C GLY A 35 -13.04 -8.52 -0.78
N LEU A 36 -13.33 -8.74 -2.07
CA LEU A 36 -12.36 -8.54 -3.15
C LEU A 36 -12.14 -7.05 -3.44
N ASP A 37 -13.19 -6.24 -3.45
CA ASP A 37 -13.04 -4.78 -3.52
C ASP A 37 -12.24 -4.27 -2.31
N SER A 38 -12.42 -4.79 -1.09
CA SER A 38 -11.60 -4.37 0.07
C SER A 38 -10.14 -4.85 0.04
N LEU A 39 -9.81 -5.85 -0.77
CA LEU A 39 -8.44 -6.31 -0.98
C LEU A 39 -7.76 -5.63 -2.18
N GLY A 40 -8.56 -5.09 -3.12
CA GLY A 40 -8.09 -4.43 -4.33
C GLY A 40 -8.20 -2.91 -4.34
N SER A 41 -8.89 -2.31 -3.36
CA SER A 41 -9.03 -0.87 -3.27
C SER A 41 -8.09 -0.30 -2.21
N ASP A 42 -7.26 0.64 -2.67
CA ASP A 42 -6.47 1.61 -1.91
C ASP A 42 -7.34 2.53 -1.00
N ASP A 43 -8.58 2.12 -0.72
CA ASP A 43 -9.72 2.90 -0.23
C ASP A 43 -10.08 2.54 1.24
N LEU A 44 -9.25 1.71 1.89
CA LEU A 44 -9.32 1.43 3.33
C LEU A 44 -8.68 2.52 4.20
N LEU A 45 -7.86 3.38 3.61
CA LEU A 45 -7.26 4.53 4.29
C LEU A 45 -8.01 5.78 3.84
N GLY A 46 -8.54 6.56 4.78
CA GLY A 46 -9.13 7.86 4.43
C GLY A 46 -8.13 8.70 3.61
N PRO A 47 -8.57 9.64 2.76
CA PRO A 47 -7.69 10.39 1.85
C PRO A 47 -6.46 11.05 2.50
N GLY A 48 -6.52 11.36 3.81
CA GLY A 48 -5.37 11.86 4.58
C GLY A 48 -4.60 10.81 5.41
N GLU A 49 -5.15 9.61 5.63
CA GLU A 49 -4.46 8.54 6.35
C GLU A 49 -3.36 7.91 5.51
N GLN A 50 -3.58 7.76 4.20
CA GLN A 50 -2.57 7.25 3.28
C GLN A 50 -1.36 8.20 3.23
N GLU A 51 -1.58 9.51 3.13
CA GLU A 51 -0.53 10.53 3.15
C GLU A 51 0.24 10.54 4.50
N ARG A 52 -0.47 10.39 5.63
CA ARG A 52 0.15 10.30 6.95
C ARG A 52 1.03 9.07 7.11
N VAL A 53 0.56 7.90 6.66
CA VAL A 53 1.33 6.64 6.71
C VAL A 53 2.58 6.75 5.84
N GLN A 54 2.45 7.28 4.61
CA GLN A 54 3.60 7.52 3.73
C GLN A 54 4.61 8.47 4.37
N THR A 55 4.13 9.58 4.94
CA THR A 55 4.99 10.55 5.62
C THR A 55 5.74 9.92 6.79
N ALA A 56 5.04 9.18 7.66
CA ALA A 56 5.66 8.50 8.80
C ALA A 56 6.70 7.46 8.35
N PHE A 57 6.39 6.71 7.28
CA PHE A 57 7.30 5.74 6.69
C PHE A 57 8.58 6.41 6.16
N PHE A 58 8.47 7.52 5.43
CA PHE A 58 9.63 8.26 4.94
C PHE A 58 10.46 8.83 6.08
N THR A 59 9.83 9.48 7.05
CA THR A 59 10.48 9.99 8.26
C THR A 59 11.30 8.91 8.95
N ALA A 60 10.67 7.78 9.29
CA ALA A 60 11.36 6.69 9.97
C ALA A 60 12.51 6.13 9.13
N THR A 61 12.28 5.91 7.83
CA THR A 61 13.29 5.32 6.93
C THR A 61 14.53 6.19 6.84
N PHE A 62 14.38 7.48 6.55
CA PHE A 62 15.52 8.35 6.34
C PHE A 62 16.24 8.74 7.63
N SER A 63 15.54 8.88 8.75
CA SER A 63 16.19 9.05 10.06
C SER A 63 17.01 7.82 10.45
N VAL A 64 16.48 6.60 10.26
CA VAL A 64 17.24 5.38 10.57
C VAL A 64 18.45 5.21 9.64
N LEU A 65 18.30 5.53 8.35
CA LEU A 65 19.41 5.51 7.41
C LEU A 65 20.51 6.50 7.78
N GLY A 66 20.15 7.69 8.28
CA GLY A 66 21.09 8.68 8.82
C GLY A 66 21.91 8.11 9.97
N TYR A 67 21.23 7.55 10.98
CA TYR A 67 21.90 6.95 12.15
C TYR A 67 22.82 5.80 11.75
N LEU A 68 22.37 4.96 10.82
CA LEU A 68 23.15 3.84 10.33
C LEU A 68 24.40 4.31 9.58
N ALA A 69 24.25 5.28 8.67
CA ALA A 69 25.34 5.83 7.88
C ALA A 69 26.35 6.64 8.69
N LYS A 70 25.99 7.06 9.90
CA LYS A 70 26.87 7.80 10.83
C LYS A 70 27.39 6.93 11.96
N ALA A 71 27.03 5.66 12.02
CA ALA A 71 27.38 4.76 13.12
C ALA A 71 28.91 4.59 13.28
N ASP A 72 29.67 4.70 12.19
CA ASP A 72 31.14 4.64 12.18
C ASP A 72 31.81 6.03 12.32
N GLY A 73 31.03 7.09 12.51
CA GLY A 73 31.47 8.47 12.67
C GLY A 73 31.68 9.25 11.36
N ARG A 74 31.43 8.67 10.18
CA ARG A 74 31.56 9.39 8.90
C ARG A 74 30.62 8.83 7.83
N VAL A 75 29.95 9.71 7.10
CA VAL A 75 29.13 9.27 5.96
C VAL A 75 30.02 9.08 4.73
N SER A 76 30.05 7.86 4.20
CA SER A 76 30.76 7.48 2.99
C SER A 76 29.97 7.79 1.71
N ARG A 77 30.66 7.82 0.56
CA ARG A 77 29.98 7.96 -0.75
C ARG A 77 29.03 6.79 -1.05
N ALA A 78 29.34 5.60 -0.52
CA ALA A 78 28.51 4.42 -0.75
C ALA A 78 27.15 4.57 -0.05
N GLU A 79 27.14 5.08 1.19
CA GLU A 79 25.90 5.34 1.93
C GLU A 79 25.07 6.46 1.31
N ILE A 80 25.72 7.53 0.82
CA ILE A 80 25.02 8.60 0.07
C ILE A 80 24.38 8.01 -1.18
N SER A 81 25.12 7.22 -1.95
CA SER A 81 24.61 6.58 -3.17
C SER A 81 23.43 5.64 -2.87
N PHE A 82 23.50 4.91 -1.75
CA PHE A 82 22.42 4.05 -1.28
C PHE A 82 21.17 4.86 -0.91
N ALA A 83 21.31 5.94 -0.12
CA ALA A 83 20.20 6.82 0.23
C ALA A 83 19.54 7.43 -1.02
N GLU A 84 20.33 7.87 -2.00
CA GLU A 84 19.81 8.36 -3.29
C GLU A 84 19.06 7.29 -4.08
N GLN A 85 19.51 6.03 -4.02
CA GLN A 85 18.84 4.90 -4.65
C GLN A 85 17.49 4.62 -3.99
N VAL A 86 17.41 4.67 -2.66
CA VAL A 86 16.15 4.55 -1.92
C VAL A 86 15.19 5.68 -2.32
N MET A 87 15.66 6.93 -2.40
CA MET A 87 14.83 8.06 -2.88
C MET A 87 14.29 7.84 -4.30
N ARG A 88 15.08 7.22 -5.20
CA ARG A 88 14.61 6.87 -6.55
C ARG A 88 13.58 5.75 -6.53
N GLN A 89 13.78 4.70 -5.73
CA GLN A 89 12.85 3.58 -5.63
C GLN A 89 11.49 4.00 -5.06
N LEU A 90 11.50 4.93 -4.10
CA LEU A 90 10.29 5.51 -3.53
C LEU A 90 9.64 6.57 -4.44
N SER A 91 10.19 6.80 -5.64
CA SER A 91 9.69 7.78 -6.62
C SER A 91 9.49 9.18 -6.03
N MET A 92 10.39 9.59 -5.13
CA MET A 92 10.25 10.86 -4.41
C MET A 92 10.40 12.07 -5.33
N ASP A 93 9.49 13.02 -5.19
CA ASP A 93 9.57 14.32 -5.84
C ASP A 93 10.68 15.21 -5.22
N ALA A 94 10.86 16.42 -5.78
CA ALA A 94 11.91 17.34 -5.32
C ALA A 94 11.72 17.81 -3.87
N ALA A 95 10.49 18.03 -3.41
CA ALA A 95 10.19 18.46 -2.06
C ALA A 95 10.39 17.32 -1.06
N GLN A 96 9.89 16.13 -1.40
CA GLN A 96 10.08 14.89 -0.64
C GLN A 96 11.56 14.54 -0.51
N ARG A 97 12.35 14.66 -1.59
CA ARG A 97 13.81 14.48 -1.55
C ARG A 97 14.49 15.44 -0.59
N LYS A 98 14.11 16.72 -0.61
CA LYS A 98 14.67 17.72 0.31
C LYS A 98 14.37 17.38 1.77
N ALA A 99 13.15 16.94 2.07
CA ALA A 99 12.76 16.49 3.40
C ALA A 99 13.53 15.24 3.83
N ALA A 100 13.65 14.24 2.94
CA ALA A 100 14.43 13.02 3.18
C ALA A 100 15.90 13.31 3.49
N ILE A 101 16.53 14.27 2.79
CA ILE A 101 17.91 14.71 3.07
C ILE A 101 18.00 15.34 4.46
N ALA A 102 17.02 16.16 4.86
CA ALA A 102 16.99 16.76 6.19
C ALA A 102 16.88 15.68 7.28
N LEU A 103 15.98 14.71 7.09
CA LEU A 103 15.78 13.57 8.01
C LEU A 103 17.03 12.68 8.12
N PHE A 104 17.70 12.41 7.00
CA PHE A 104 18.97 11.69 6.97
C PHE A 104 20.10 12.45 7.68
N ASN A 105 20.06 13.78 7.65
CA ASN A 105 21.03 14.61 8.37
C ASN A 105 20.73 14.73 9.87
N GLU A 106 19.48 14.59 10.28
CA GLU A 106 19.06 14.58 11.69
C GLU A 106 19.35 13.25 12.38
N GLY A 107 19.05 12.14 11.68
CA GLY A 107 19.50 10.80 12.06
C GLY A 107 21.00 10.66 11.95
#